data_AF-V6I9M2-F1
#
_entry.id   AF-V6I9M2-F1
#
_cell.length_a   1.000
_cell.length_b   1.000
_cell.length_c   1.000
_cell.angle_alpha   90.00
_cell.angle_beta   90.00
_cell.angle_gamma   90.00
#
_symmetry.space_group_name_H-M   'P 1'
#
loop_
_entity.id
_entity.type
_entity.pdbx_description
1 polymer ?
#
loop_
_entity_poly.entity_id
_entity_poly.type
_entity_poly.pdbx_seq_one_letter_code
_entity_poly.pdbx_strand_id
1 'polypeptide(L)'
;MARKTQYDEDFKKNAVELLIKTKKSITQLSKDLGVSVNTLINWKKKYLTDDGPFKEALETEIISLKKELAEVTEEREILKKSVAIFLKPRK
;
A
#
# COMPACT_ATOMS: atom_id res chain seq x y z
N MET A 1 7.30 16.68 35.46
CA MET A 1 6.36 16.49 34.33
C MET A 1 7.18 16.13 33.10
N ALA A 2 6.94 14.96 32.49
CA ALA A 2 7.67 14.58 31.27
C ALA A 2 7.30 15.51 30.12
N ARG A 3 8.29 16.12 29.45
CA ARG A 3 8.06 16.95 28.25
C ARG A 3 7.51 16.06 27.14
N LYS A 4 6.32 16.41 26.63
CA LYS A 4 5.76 15.79 25.43
C LYS A 4 6.60 16.22 24.24
N THR A 5 7.42 15.31 23.70
CA THR A 5 8.08 15.52 22.41
C THR A 5 7.02 15.75 21.34
N GLN A 6 7.05 16.93 20.73
CA GLN A 6 6.13 17.32 19.70
C GLN A 6 6.80 17.01 18.35
N TYR A 7 6.23 16.06 17.63
CA TYR A 7 6.67 15.72 16.28
C TYR A 7 5.87 16.53 15.26
N ASP A 8 6.51 16.90 14.15
CA ASP A 8 5.86 17.54 13.01
C ASP A 8 4.77 16.63 12.42
N GLU A 9 3.71 17.21 11.85
CA GLU A 9 2.63 16.43 11.22
C GLU A 9 3.11 15.67 9.97
N ASP A 10 4.02 16.25 9.19
CA ASP A 10 4.57 15.60 8.00
C ASP A 10 5.44 14.40 8.38
N PHE A 11 6.22 14.54 9.45
CA PHE A 11 6.98 13.42 10.01
C PHE A 11 6.08 12.27 10.46
N LYS A 12 4.95 12.58 11.12
CA LYS A 12 3.99 11.54 11.55
C LYS A 12 3.38 10.81 10.37
N LYS A 13 2.95 11.54 9.34
CA LYS A 13 2.39 10.96 8.10
C LYS A 13 3.40 10.05 7.42
N ASN A 14 4.63 10.54 7.21
CA ASN A 14 5.70 9.77 6.57
C ASN A 14 6.05 8.50 7.38
N ALA A 15 6.08 8.59 8.71
CA ALA A 15 6.32 7.42 9.57
C ALA A 15 5.23 6.35 9.43
N VAL A 16 3.96 6.76 9.32
CA VAL A 16 2.83 5.84 9.12
C VAL A 16 2.83 5.28 7.70
N GLU A 17 3.11 6.10 6.69
CA GLU A 17 3.24 5.64 5.31
C GLU A 17 4.36 4.61 5.16
N LEU A 18 5.52 4.86 5.77
CA LEU A 18 6.65 3.94 5.79
C LEU A 18 6.28 2.62 6.48
N LEU A 19 5.47 2.66 7.53
CA LEU A 19 4.94 1.47 8.20
C LEU A 19 4.03 0.62 7.30
N ILE A 20 3.28 1.24 6.38
CA ILE A 20 2.39 0.54 5.45
C ILE A 20 3.18 0.00 4.26
N LYS A 21 4.05 0.83 3.68
CA LYS A 21 4.81 0.48 2.46
C LYS A 21 5.89 -0.56 2.73
N THR A 22 6.47 -0.57 3.93
CA THR A 22 7.53 -1.53 4.28
C THR A 22 6.96 -2.73 5.03
N LYS A 23 7.53 -3.92 4.81
CA LYS A 23 7.22 -5.13 5.59
C LYS A 23 7.90 -5.13 6.98
N LYS A 24 8.37 -3.98 7.46
CA LYS A 24 9.06 -3.87 8.76
C LYS A 24 8.04 -3.91 9.89
N SER A 25 8.42 -4.56 10.99
CA SER A 25 7.58 -4.52 12.21
C SER A 25 7.59 -3.12 12.84
N ILE A 26 6.51 -2.77 13.55
CA ILE A 26 6.40 -1.48 14.25
C ILE A 26 7.54 -1.28 15.26
N THR A 27 8.04 -2.38 15.85
CA THR A 27 9.16 -2.40 16.79
C THR A 27 10.48 -2.08 16.11
N GLN A 28 10.68 -2.58 14.88
CA GLN A 28 11.86 -2.25 14.09
C GLN A 28 11.83 -0.80 13.64
N LEU A 29 10.67 -0.33 13.18
CA LEU A 29 10.49 1.05 12.75
C LEU A 29 10.65 2.05 13.91
N SER A 30 10.22 1.67 15.12
CA SER A 30 10.44 2.42 16.35
C SER A 30 11.92 2.65 16.63
N LYS A 31 12.76 1.62 16.42
CA LYS A 31 14.22 1.72 16.57
C LYS A 31 14.83 2.60 15.48
N ASP A 32 14.42 2.39 14.23
CA ASP A 32 14.95 3.14 13.07
C ASP A 32 14.66 4.64 13.18
N LEU A 33 13.46 5.01 13.64
CA LEU A 33 13.02 6.41 13.74
C LEU A 33 13.34 7.05 15.10
N GLY A 34 13.79 6.29 16.09
CA GLY A 34 13.99 6.77 17.46
C GLY A 34 12.69 7.19 18.17
N VAL A 35 11.54 6.67 17.73
CA VAL A 35 10.21 7.02 18.25
C VAL A 35 9.66 5.84 19.05
N SER A 36 8.96 6.09 20.15
CA SER A 36 8.37 4.99 20.93
C SER A 36 7.33 4.19 20.12
N VAL A 37 7.27 2.88 20.36
CA VAL A 37 6.27 1.99 19.74
C VAL A 37 4.84 2.47 19.98
N ASN A 38 4.52 2.90 21.21
CA ASN A 38 3.19 3.42 21.55
C ASN A 38 2.84 4.68 20.75
N THR A 39 3.82 5.56 20.51
CA THR A 39 3.63 6.74 19.68
C THR A 39 3.28 6.38 18.24
N LEU A 40 4.01 5.41 17.65
CA LEU A 40 3.71 4.91 16.31
C LEU A 40 2.35 4.22 16.22
N ILE A 41 1.95 3.45 17.23
CA ILE A 41 0.61 2.84 17.31
C ILE A 41 -0.48 3.93 17.32
N ASN A 42 -0.28 5.00 18.09
CA ASN A 42 -1.23 6.10 18.17
C ASN A 42 -1.33 6.86 16.85
N TRP A 43 -0.22 7.09 16.16
CA TRP A 43 -0.24 7.71 14.83
C TRP A 43 -0.92 6.81 13.82
N LYS A 44 -0.58 5.52 13.78
CA LYS A 44 -1.27 4.55 12.93
C LYS A 44 -2.77 4.63 13.17
N LYS A 45 -3.24 4.57 14.42
CA LYS A 45 -4.67 4.70 14.73
C LYS A 45 -5.27 6.04 14.27
N LYS A 46 -4.53 7.14 14.35
CA LYS A 46 -5.01 8.47 13.95
C LYS A 46 -5.11 8.63 12.42
N TYR A 47 -4.19 8.06 11.65
CA TYR A 47 -4.11 8.27 10.20
C TYR A 47 -4.68 7.10 9.37
N LEU A 48 -4.83 5.91 9.94
CA LEU A 48 -5.39 4.70 9.29
C LEU A 48 -6.85 4.40 9.68
N THR A 49 -7.62 5.39 10.13
CA THR A 49 -9.07 5.23 10.29
C THR A 49 -9.77 5.13 8.93
N ASP A 50 -10.92 4.46 8.89
CA ASP A 50 -11.77 4.27 7.69
C ASP A 50 -12.27 5.58 7.04
N ASP A 51 -12.07 6.72 7.69
CA ASP A 51 -12.34 8.07 7.18
C ASP A 51 -11.08 8.96 7.13
N GLY A 52 -9.89 8.34 7.20
CA GLY A 52 -8.61 9.03 7.17
C GLY A 52 -8.19 9.46 5.76
N PRO A 53 -7.31 10.46 5.62
CA PRO A 53 -6.85 11.00 4.33
C PRO A 53 -6.09 9.98 3.46
N PHE A 54 -5.80 8.78 3.98
CA PHE A 54 -5.16 7.71 3.23
C PHE A 54 -6.15 6.86 2.42
N LYS A 55 -7.46 6.92 2.70
CA LYS A 55 -8.47 6.09 2.03
C LYS A 55 -8.65 6.46 0.57
N GLU A 56 -8.81 7.73 0.24
CA GLU A 56 -9.00 8.19 -1.15
C GLU A 56 -7.79 7.85 -2.03
N ALA A 57 -6.57 8.06 -1.50
CA ALA A 57 -5.34 7.68 -2.19
C ALA A 57 -5.23 6.15 -2.38
N LEU A 58 -5.68 5.36 -1.41
CA LEU A 58 -5.68 3.90 -1.52
C LEU A 58 -6.77 3.39 -2.47
N GLU A 59 -7.95 4.00 -2.48
CA GLU A 59 -9.06 3.65 -3.37
C GLU A 59 -8.72 3.95 -4.83
N THR A 60 -8.10 5.10 -5.10
CA THR A 60 -7.63 5.45 -6.45
C THR A 60 -6.57 4.48 -6.96
N GLU A 61 -5.60 4.10 -6.11
CA GLU A 61 -4.59 3.08 -6.42
C GLU A 61 -5.23 1.69 -6.64
N ILE A 62 -6.25 1.33 -5.87
CA ILE A 62 -6.98 0.07 -6.08
C ILE A 62 -7.69 0.07 -7.43
N ILE A 63 -8.28 1.20 -7.83
CA ILE A 63 -8.97 1.32 -9.12
C ILE A 63 -7.97 1.22 -10.28
N SER A 64 -6.82 1.91 -10.20
CA SER A 64 -5.78 1.84 -11.22
C SER A 64 -5.23 0.42 -11.36
N LEU A 65 -4.89 -0.24 -10.25
CA LEU A 65 -4.39 -1.61 -10.25
C LEU A 65 -5.42 -2.61 -10.80
N LYS A 66 -6.71 -2.45 -10.48
CA LYS A 66 -7.76 -3.31 -11.06
C LYS A 66 -7.88 -3.13 -12.57
N LYS A 67 -7.69 -1.91 -13.07
CA LYS A 67 -7.71 -1.63 -14.51
C LYS A 67 -6.54 -2.29 -15.22
N GLU A 68 -5.33 -2.11 -14.70
CA GLU A 68 -4.12 -2.75 -15.25
C GLU A 68 -4.23 -4.28 -15.24
N LEU A 69 -4.76 -4.85 -14.15
CA LEU A 69 -4.97 -6.29 -14.05
C LEU A 69 -5.99 -6.79 -15.10
N ALA A 70 -7.05 -6.03 -15.37
CA ALA A 70 -8.03 -6.37 -16.40
C ALA A 70 -7.40 -6.35 -17.80
N GLU A 71 -6.62 -5.31 -18.13
CA GLU A 71 -5.93 -5.18 -19.41
C GLU A 71 -4.94 -6.33 -19.64
N VAL A 72 -4.07 -6.62 -18.68
CA VAL A 72 -3.10 -7.73 -18.77
C VAL A 72 -3.79 -9.09 -18.86
N THR A 73 -4.93 -9.25 -18.17
CA THR A 73 -5.71 -10.50 -18.25
C THR A 73 -6.31 -10.67 -19.65
N GLU A 74 -6.83 -9.60 -20.24
CA GLU A 74 -7.38 -9.62 -21.60
C GLU A 74 -6.30 -9.95 -22.63
N GLU A 75 -5.14 -9.29 -22.57
CA GLU A 75 -4.00 -9.59 -23.44
C GLU A 75 -3.60 -11.06 -23.36
N ARG A 76 -3.50 -11.61 -22.14
CA ARG A 76 -3.19 -13.01 -21.93
C ARG A 76 -4.22 -13.94 -22.56
N GLU A 77 -5.52 -13.61 -22.46
CA GLU A 77 -6.58 -14.42 -23.06
C GLU A 77 -6.57 -14.35 -24.59
N ILE A 78 -6.29 -13.18 -25.18
CA ILE A 78 -6.11 -13.03 -26.63
C ILE A 78 -4.94 -13.88 -27.13
N LEU A 79 -3.80 -13.83 -26.42
CA LEU A 79 -2.63 -14.63 -26.75
C LEU A 79 -2.93 -16.13 -26.67
N LYS A 80 -3.60 -16.59 -25.61
CA LYS A 80 -4.04 -18.00 -25.49
C LYS A 80 -4.94 -18.42 -26.65
N LYS A 81 -5.94 -17.60 -27.01
CA LYS A 81 -6.86 -17.89 -28.12
C LYS A 81 -6.11 -17.98 -29.44
N SER A 82 -5.16 -17.07 -29.67
CA SER A 82 -4.33 -17.05 -30.87
C SER A 82 -3.48 -18.31 -30.97
N VAL A 83 -2.76 -18.66 -29.90
CA VAL A 83 -1.97 -19.91 -29.81
C VAL A 83 -2.85 -21.14 -30.08
N ALA A 84 -4.06 -21.21 -29.52
CA ALA A 84 -4.98 -22.32 -29.75
C ALA A 84 -5.44 -22.42 -31.22
N ILE A 85 -5.57 -21.29 -31.93
CA ILE A 85 -5.85 -21.27 -33.38
C ILE A 85 -4.63 -21.77 -34.16
N PHE A 86 -3.42 -21.31 -33.84
CA PHE A 86 -2.19 -21.71 -34.54
C PHE A 86 -1.83 -23.19 -34.32
N LEU A 87 -2.10 -23.74 -33.13
CA LEU A 87 -1.82 -25.14 -32.80
C LEU A 87 -2.90 -26.11 -33.25
N LYS A 88 -4.05 -25.63 -33.75
CA LYS A 88 -5.06 -26.51 -34.36
C LYS A 88 -4.63 -26.86 -35.80
N PRO A 89 -4.31 -28.12 -36.11
CA PRO A 89 -4.02 -28.51 -37.48
C PRO A 89 -5.26 -28.30 -38.36
N ARG A 90 -5.09 -27.62 -39.50
CA ARG A 90 -6.11 -27.55 -40.54
C ARG A 90 -6.28 -28.97 -41.12
N LYS A 91 -7.48 -29.54 -40.99
CA LYS A 91 -7.86 -30.76 -41.72
C LYS A 91 -8.07 -30.43 -43.20
#